data_AF-A0A9P6JUQ1-F1
#
_entry.id   AF-A0A9P6JUQ1-F1
#
_cell.length_a   1.000
_cell.length_b   1.000
_cell.length_c   1.000
_cell.angle_alpha   90.00
_cell.angle_beta   90.00
_cell.angle_gamma   90.00
#
_symmetry.space_group_name_H-M   'P 1'
#
loop_
_entity.id
_entity.type
_entity.pdbx_description
1 polymer ?
#
loop_
_entity_poly.entity_id
_entity_poly.type
_entity_poly.pdbx_seq_one_letter_code
_entity_poly.pdbx_strand_id
1 'polypeptide(L)' 'AYSTSKAAANLYTIALAHELKDEGFKVNTITPGFTSTKLNGFHKGGKSARD' A
#
# COMPACT_ATOMS: atom_id res chain seq x y z
N ALA A 1 -12.59 -3.65 -8.88
CA ALA A 1 -12.27 -4.37 -7.62
C ALA A 1 -10.95 -3.90 -6.99
N TYR A 2 -9.80 -4.01 -7.68
CA TYR A 2 -8.49 -3.63 -7.12
C TYR A 2 -8.41 -2.18 -6.62
N SER A 3 -8.82 -1.21 -7.44
CA SER A 3 -8.75 0.23 -7.09
C SER A 3 -9.59 0.55 -5.85
N THR A 4 -10.82 0.04 -5.79
CA THR A 4 -11.73 0.23 -4.66
C THR A 4 -11.17 -0.40 -3.37
N SER A 5 -10.60 -1.60 -3.44
CA SER A 5 -10.02 -2.24 -2.26
C SER A 5 -8.76 -1.52 -1.76
N LYS A 6 -7.95 -0.92 -2.64
CA LYS A 6 -6.81 -0.09 -2.24
C LYS A 6 -7.23 1.27 -1.66
N ALA A 7 -8.32 1.87 -2.15
CA ALA A 7 -8.90 3.05 -1.51
C ALA A 7 -9.40 2.74 -0.09
N ALA A 8 -10.09 1.60 0.08
CA ALA A 8 -10.54 1.15 1.39
C ALA A 8 -9.37 0.87 2.34
N ALA A 9 -8.28 0.24 1.86
CA ALA A 9 -7.08 0.01 2.66
C ALA A 9 -6.43 1.34 3.14
N ASN A 10 -6.37 2.35 2.28
CA ASN A 10 -5.86 3.67 2.68
C ASN A 10 -6.73 4.34 3.74
N LEU A 11 -8.06 4.29 3.59
CA LEU A 11 -8.98 4.80 4.59
C LEU A 11 -8.86 4.07 5.93
N TYR A 12 -8.72 2.74 5.88
CA TYR A 12 -8.49 1.92 7.06
C TYR A 12 -7.20 2.30 7.79
N THR A 13 -6.11 2.56 7.06
CA THR A 13 -4.85 3.05 7.66
C THR A 13 -5.03 4.37 8.40
N ILE A 14 -5.79 5.33 7.82
CA ILE A 14 -6.08 6.61 8.47
C ILE A 14 -6.88 6.39 9.77
N ALA A 15 -7.95 5.58 9.70
CA ALA A 15 -8.77 5.27 10.87
C ALA A 15 -7.93 4.62 11.99
N LEU A 16 -7.12 3.63 11.65
CA LEU A 16 -6.25 2.94 12.60
C LEU A 16 -5.18 3.86 13.20
N ALA A 17 -4.65 4.80 12.41
CA ALA A 17 -3.70 5.81 12.91
C ALA A 17 -4.34 6.73 13.97
N HIS A 18 -5.62 7.05 13.82
CA HIS A 18 -6.36 7.84 14.80
C HIS A 18 -6.65 7.06 16.08
N GLU A 19 -7.05 5.79 15.94
CA GLU A 19 -7.39 4.93 17.06
C GLU A 19 -6.18 4.66 17.97
N LEU A 20 -5.01 4.39 17.38
CA LEU A 20 -3.79 4.03 18.12
C LEU A 20 -2.90 5.24 18.47
N LYS A 21 -3.38 6.46 18.22
CA LYS A 21 -2.57 7.68 18.35
C LYS A 21 -2.06 7.88 19.79
N ASP A 22 -2.95 7.69 20.77
CA ASP A 22 -2.65 7.97 22.19
C ASP A 22 -1.75 6.89 22.81
N GLU A 23 -1.70 5.70 22.20
CA GLU A 23 -0.76 4.63 22.52
C GLU A 23 0.65 4.88 21.93
N GLY A 24 0.82 5.95 21.13
CA GLY A 24 2.10 6.34 20.55
C GLY A 24 2.50 5.58 19.28
N PHE A 25 1.59 4.79 18.69
CA PHE A 25 1.87 4.05 17.47
C PHE A 25 1.84 4.95 16.22
N LYS A 26 2.78 4.69 15.29
CA LYS A 26 2.80 5.29 13.95
C LYS A 26 2.31 4.29 12.92
N VAL A 27 1.17 4.58 12.32
CA VAL A 27 0.56 3.71 11.31
C VAL A 27 0.77 4.33 9.93
N ASN A 28 1.26 3.52 8.97
CA ASN A 28 1.59 3.97 7.62
C ASN A 28 1.12 2.95 6.58
N THR A 29 0.84 3.43 5.38
CA THR A 29 0.60 2.59 4.19
C THR A 29 1.47 3.08 3.04
N ILE A 30 2.00 2.17 2.24
CA ILE A 30 2.97 2.49 1.18
C ILE A 30 2.46 1.96 -0.15
N THR A 31 2.51 2.83 -1.16
CA THR A 31 2.33 2.43 -2.56
C THR A 31 3.70 2.35 -3.22
N PRO A 32 4.18 1.16 -3.62
CA PRO A 32 5.51 1.01 -4.22
C PRO A 32 5.60 1.58 -5.65
N GLY A 33 4.45 1.97 -6.21
CA GLY A 33 4.29 2.34 -7.61
C GLY A 33 4.09 1.09 -8.48
N PHE A 34 4.32 1.24 -9.79
CA PHE A 34 4.28 0.11 -10.70
C PHE A 34 5.55 -0.73 -10.53
N THR A 35 5.40 -1.98 -10.07
CA THR A 35 6.51 -2.90 -9.78
C THR A 35 6.38 -4.16 -10.62
N SER A 36 7.46 -4.57 -11.28
CA SER A 36 7.51 -5.72 -12.18
C SER A 36 7.54 -7.01 -11.36
N THR A 37 6.37 -7.56 -11.03
CA THR A 37 6.23 -8.75 -10.16
C THR A 37 5.30 -9.79 -10.78
N LYS A 38 5.15 -10.95 -10.14
CA LYS A 38 4.17 -11.96 -10.57
C LYS A 38 2.73 -11.42 -10.61
N LEU A 39 2.38 -10.43 -9.78
CA LEU A 39 1.01 -9.87 -9.70
C LEU A 39 0.55 -9.24 -11.01
N ASN A 40 1.47 -8.64 -11.78
CA ASN A 40 1.19 -8.05 -13.09
C ASN A 40 1.89 -8.79 -14.24
N GLY A 41 2.26 -10.06 -14.03
CA GLY A 41 2.91 -10.88 -15.06
C GLY A 41 4.29 -10.39 -15.50
N PHE A 42 5.04 -9.74 -14.62
CA PHE A 42 6.33 -9.11 -14.93
C PHE A 42 6.27 -8.11 -16.08
N HIS A 43 5.18 -7.33 -16.15
CA HIS A 43 5.01 -6.30 -17.17
C HIS A 43 6.17 -5.27 -17.13
N LYS A 44 6.67 -4.88 -18.31
CA LYS A 44 7.83 -3.98 -18.45
C LYS A 44 7.49 -2.55 -18.00
N GLY A 45 8.50 -1.82 -17.53
CA GLY A 45 8.37 -0.40 -17.12
C GLY A 45 8.08 -0.18 -15.64
N GLY A 46 7.96 -1.24 -14.84
CA GLY A 46 7.90 -1.15 -13.39
C GLY A 46 9.27 -1.35 -12.73
N LYS A 47 9.41 -0.86 -11.50
CA LYS A 47 10.59 -1.10 -10.65
C LYS A 47 10.84 -2.60 -10.47
N SER A 48 12.09 -3.04 -10.42
CA SER A 48 12.40 -4.43 -10.10
C SER A 48 12.31 -4.66 -8.59
N ALA A 49 12.01 -5.90 -8.17
CA ALA A 49 11.99 -6.26 -6.74
C ALA A 49 13.39 -6.36 -6.12
N ARG A 50 14.45 -6.27 -6.95
CA ARG A 50 15.85 -6.37 -6.56
C ARG A 50 16.58 -5.02 -6.61
N ASP A 51 15.87 -3.95 -7.02
CA ASP A 51 16.35 -2.57 -6.96
C ASP A 51 16.04 -1.98 -5.59
#